data_AF-A0A8X6XEG2-F1
#
_entry.id   AF-A0A8X6XEG2-F1
#
_cell.length_a   1.000
_cell.length_b   1.000
_cell.length_c   1.000
_cell.angle_alpha   90.00
_cell.angle_beta   90.00
_cell.angle_gamma   90.00
#
_symmetry.space_group_name_H-M   'P 1'
#
loop_
_entity.id
_entity.type
_entity.pdbx_description
1 polymer ?
#
loop_
_entity_poly.entity_id
_entity_poly.type
_entity_poly.pdbx_seq_one_letter_code
_entity_poly.pdbx_strand_id
1 'polypeptide(L)'
;MFWNFGKADWPAFAELTEKDFTSLPLSHQLNVNWLNFKVVIRNAKKTIPRENFKSFKATYMHNDPCLRALADNTDRLFQNLKYTNSDSIRVKFNKPNAEIKHLYAAKNRASWHEICSKIDAKTNNSKS
;
A
#
# COMPACT_ATOMS: atom_id res chain seq x y z
N MET A 1 6.24 -3.04 2.40
CA MET A 1 5.27 -4.14 2.46
C MET A 1 4.40 -3.96 3.68
N PHE A 2 3.10 -3.81 3.46
CA PHE A 2 2.11 -3.81 4.54
C PHE A 2 1.80 -5.26 4.95
N TRP A 3 1.33 -5.43 6.18
CA TRP A 3 0.85 -6.72 6.65
C TRP A 3 -0.53 -6.98 6.04
N ASN A 4 -0.76 -8.17 5.51
CA ASN A 4 -2.07 -8.58 5.03
C ASN A 4 -2.82 -9.28 6.17
N PHE A 5 -3.49 -8.49 7.00
CA PHE A 5 -4.28 -9.02 8.11
C PHE A 5 -5.51 -9.83 7.65
N GLY A 6 -6.00 -9.59 6.43
CA GLY A 6 -7.11 -10.36 5.85
C GLY A 6 -6.72 -11.78 5.44
N LYS A 7 -5.42 -12.07 5.28
CA LYS A 7 -4.89 -13.41 4.99
C LYS A 7 -4.08 -13.99 6.15
N ALA A 8 -4.16 -13.38 7.33
CA ALA A 8 -3.43 -13.87 8.49
C ALA A 8 -3.99 -15.21 8.96
N ASP A 9 -3.10 -16.13 9.32
CA ASP A 9 -3.47 -17.34 10.06
C ASP A 9 -3.53 -16.99 11.55
N TRP A 10 -4.71 -16.57 11.99
CA TRP A 10 -4.98 -16.19 13.38
C TRP A 10 -4.92 -17.37 14.36
N PRO A 11 -5.43 -18.57 14.02
CA PRO A 11 -5.21 -19.75 14.85
C PRO A 11 -3.73 -20.04 15.10
N ALA A 12 -2.90 -20.09 14.05
CA ALA A 12 -1.47 -20.32 14.21
C ALA A 12 -0.77 -19.18 14.96
N PHE A 13 -1.22 -17.93 14.76
CA PHE A 13 -0.73 -16.79 15.54
C PHE A 13 -0.96 -17.00 17.03
N ALA A 14 -2.20 -17.35 17.42
CA ALA A 14 -2.60 -17.55 18.80
C ALA A 14 -1.83 -18.71 19.44
N GLU A 15 -1.72 -19.84 18.73
CA GLU A 15 -0.98 -21.02 19.20
C GLU A 15 0.51 -20.69 19.45
N LEU A 16 1.15 -19.99 18.51
CA LEU A 16 2.55 -19.58 18.66
C LEU A 16 2.74 -18.61 19.82
N THR A 17 1.84 -17.63 19.99
CA THR A 17 1.93 -16.72 21.13
C THR A 17 1.77 -17.46 22.45
N GLU A 18 0.79 -18.35 22.56
CA GLU A 18 0.50 -19.10 23.79
C GLU A 18 1.68 -20.03 24.14
N LYS A 19 2.19 -20.76 23.15
CA LYS A 19 3.36 -21.62 23.30
C LYS A 19 4.59 -20.84 23.75
N ASP A 20 4.88 -19.70 23.11
CA ASP A 20 6.08 -18.94 23.43
C ASP A 20 5.93 -18.25 24.81
N PHE A 21 4.74 -17.74 25.16
CA PHE A 21 4.50 -17.17 26.49
C PHE A 21 4.56 -18.21 27.62
N THR A 22 4.02 -19.41 27.40
CA THR A 22 4.08 -20.49 28.40
C THR A 22 5.51 -21.03 28.60
N SER A 23 6.37 -20.92 27.57
CA SER A 23 7.77 -21.32 27.65
C SER A 23 8.69 -20.29 28.33
N LEU A 24 8.23 -19.04 28.52
CA LEU A 24 9.02 -17.93 29.03
C LEU A 24 8.51 -17.48 30.40
N PRO A 25 9.16 -17.89 31.51
CA PRO A 25 8.73 -17.49 32.84
C PRO A 25 8.87 -15.98 33.02
N LEU A 26 7.82 -15.34 33.56
CA LEU A 26 7.86 -13.94 33.95
C LEU A 26 8.86 -13.73 35.08
N SER A 27 9.75 -12.75 34.90
CA SER A 27 10.72 -12.37 35.92
C SER A 27 10.30 -11.08 36.63
N HIS A 28 10.94 -10.72 37.74
CA HIS A 28 10.77 -9.39 38.35
C HIS A 28 11.41 -8.26 37.52
N GLN A 29 12.18 -8.59 36.48
CA GLN A 29 12.84 -7.61 35.63
C GLN A 29 11.95 -7.24 34.45
N LEU A 30 11.27 -6.09 34.57
CA LEU A 30 10.37 -5.58 33.52
C LEU A 30 11.05 -5.46 32.15
N ASN A 31 12.31 -5.02 32.11
CA ASN A 31 13.07 -4.89 30.87
C ASN A 31 13.28 -6.23 30.15
N VAL A 32 13.55 -7.30 30.91
CA VAL A 32 13.71 -8.66 30.37
C VAL A 32 12.38 -9.18 29.85
N ASN A 33 11.31 -9.00 30.62
CA ASN A 33 9.97 -9.39 30.19
C ASN A 33 9.53 -8.65 28.92
N TRP A 34 9.86 -7.35 28.80
CA TRP A 34 9.59 -6.57 27.59
C TRP A 34 10.36 -7.06 26.37
N LEU A 35 11.63 -7.45 26.54
CA LEU A 35 12.42 -8.04 25.46
C LEU A 35 11.82 -9.38 25.01
N ASN A 36 11.43 -10.22 25.95
CA ASN A 36 10.78 -11.51 25.70
C ASN A 36 9.46 -11.33 24.95
N PHE A 37 8.60 -10.39 25.40
CA PHE A 37 7.36 -10.03 24.71
C PHE A 37 7.60 -9.64 23.24
N LYS A 38 8.61 -8.79 22.97
CA LYS A 38 8.94 -8.40 21.59
C LYS A 38 9.38 -9.59 20.74
N VAL A 39 10.07 -10.57 21.30
CA VAL A 39 10.48 -11.80 20.61
C VAL A 39 9.26 -12.64 20.26
N VAL A 40 8.38 -12.89 21.23
CA VAL A 40 7.12 -13.64 21.05
C VAL A 40 6.29 -13.03 19.93
N ILE A 41 6.00 -11.73 20.00
CA ILE A 41 5.22 -11.03 18.98
C ILE A 41 5.92 -11.04 17.62
N ARG A 42 7.24 -10.91 17.58
CA ARG A 42 8.00 -11.00 16.31
C ARG A 42 7.87 -12.39 15.69
N ASN A 43 7.90 -13.45 16.49
CA ASN A 43 7.77 -14.82 16.02
C ASN A 43 6.37 -15.09 15.49
N ALA A 44 5.34 -14.75 16.26
CA ALA A 44 3.94 -14.92 15.87
C ALA A 44 3.59 -14.13 14.59
N LYS A 45 4.15 -12.93 14.39
CA LYS A 45 3.94 -12.14 13.17
C LYS A 45 4.36 -12.83 11.87
N LYS A 46 5.13 -13.92 11.91
CA LYS A 46 5.46 -14.71 10.71
C LYS A 46 4.23 -15.39 10.09
N THR A 47 3.16 -15.59 10.86
CA THR A 47 1.88 -16.15 10.36
C THR A 47 1.03 -15.13 9.60
N ILE A 48 1.46 -13.87 9.57
CA ILE A 48 0.76 -12.80 8.85
C ILE A 48 1.49 -12.58 7.52
N PRO A 49 0.88 -12.91 6.38
CA PRO A 49 1.51 -12.70 5.09
C PRO A 49 1.83 -11.22 4.85
N ARG A 50 2.91 -10.97 4.13
CA ARG A 50 3.23 -9.63 3.62
C ARG A 50 2.56 -9.46 2.27
N GLU A 51 1.82 -8.37 2.09
CA GLU A 51 1.31 -8.04 0.77
C GLU A 51 2.39 -7.30 -0.03
N ASN A 52 2.69 -7.81 -1.22
CA ASN A 52 3.37 -7.05 -2.25
C ASN A 52 2.43 -5.93 -2.66
N PHE A 53 2.92 -4.69 -2.72
CA PHE A 53 2.15 -3.61 -3.31
C PHE A 53 1.57 -4.09 -4.64
N LYS A 54 0.24 -3.98 -4.85
CA LYS A 54 -0.25 -3.85 -6.21
C LYS A 54 0.47 -2.62 -6.76
N SER A 55 1.53 -2.83 -7.54
CA SER A 55 2.15 -1.77 -8.32
C SER A 55 1.03 -1.30 -9.23
N PHE A 56 0.48 -0.12 -8.94
CA PHE A 56 -0.41 0.53 -9.87
C PHE A 56 0.41 0.79 -11.13
N LYS A 57 0.28 -0.11 -12.11
CA LYS A 57 0.98 -0.01 -13.38
C LYS A 57 0.01 0.67 -14.32
N ALA A 58 0.01 2.00 -14.28
CA ALA A 58 -0.81 2.79 -15.17
C ALA A 58 -0.21 2.70 -16.58
N THR A 59 -0.61 1.67 -17.33
CA THR A 59 -0.14 1.42 -18.70
C THR A 59 -0.32 2.63 -19.63
N TYR A 60 -1.21 3.57 -19.30
CA TYR A 60 -1.48 4.78 -20.06
C TYR A 60 -0.71 6.05 -19.64
N MET A 61 0.09 6.02 -18.57
CA MET A 61 0.71 7.24 -18.02
C MET A 61 2.00 7.69 -18.70
N HIS A 62 2.65 6.79 -19.43
CA HIS A 62 3.94 7.09 -20.06
C HIS A 62 3.81 8.12 -21.20
N ASN A 63 2.61 8.35 -21.73
CA ASN A 63 2.38 9.29 -22.84
C ASN A 63 2.01 10.70 -22.39
N ASP A 64 1.79 10.93 -21.09
CA ASP A 64 1.49 12.26 -20.54
C ASP A 64 2.79 12.90 -20.00
N PRO A 65 3.29 13.99 -20.59
CA PRO A 65 4.56 14.61 -20.18
C PRO A 65 4.58 15.01 -18.70
N CYS A 66 3.45 15.44 -18.14
CA CYS A 66 3.35 15.82 -16.73
C CYS A 66 3.46 14.61 -15.79
N LEU A 67 3.02 13.43 -16.23
CA LEU A 67 3.07 12.21 -15.42
C LEU A 67 4.36 11.41 -15.60
N ARG A 68 5.07 11.62 -16.71
CA ARG A 68 6.32 10.89 -17.01
C ARG A 68 7.42 11.16 -15.97
N ALA A 69 7.65 12.42 -15.62
CA ALA A 69 8.66 12.78 -14.60
C ALA A 69 8.32 12.20 -13.21
N LEU A 70 7.04 12.19 -12.83
CA LEU A 70 6.58 11.58 -11.59
C LEU A 70 6.70 10.06 -11.62
N ALA A 71 6.40 9.42 -12.76
CA ALA A 71 6.52 7.99 -12.96
C ALA A 71 7.99 7.54 -12.85
N ASP A 72 8.91 8.23 -13.53
CA ASP A 72 10.35 7.90 -13.49
C ASP A 72 10.92 8.02 -12.07
N ASN A 73 10.52 9.07 -11.33
CA ASN A 73 10.93 9.23 -9.93
C ASN A 73 10.35 8.11 -9.04
N THR A 74 9.09 7.72 -9.29
CA THR A 74 8.41 6.65 -8.56
C THR A 74 9.06 5.29 -8.82
N ASP A 75 9.43 4.99 -10.06
CA ASP A 75 10.11 3.76 -10.45
C ASP A 75 11.50 3.67 -9.82
N ARG A 76 12.27 4.77 -9.83
CA ARG A 76 13.58 4.83 -9.14
C ARG A 76 13.44 4.57 -7.64
N LEU A 77 12.45 5.19 -6.99
CA LEU A 77 12.18 4.98 -5.57
C LEU A 77 11.73 3.56 -5.27
N PHE A 78 10.93 2.95 -6.15
CA PHE A 78 10.49 1.57 -6.05
C PHE A 78 11.66 0.58 -6.15
N GLN A 79 12.57 0.77 -7.10
CA GLN A 79 13.78 -0.04 -7.22
C GLN A 79 14.61 0.04 -5.94
N ASN A 80 14.85 1.24 -5.42
CA ASN A 80 15.57 1.42 -4.15
C ASN A 80 14.88 0.69 -3.00
N LEU A 81 13.55 0.80 -2.91
CA LEU A 81 12.72 0.12 -1.92
C LEU A 81 12.82 -1.40 -1.97
N LYS A 82 12.89 -1.97 -3.17
CA LYS A 82 13.01 -3.42 -3.40
C LYS A 82 14.28 -3.98 -2.76
N TYR A 83 15.38 -3.23 -2.77
CA TYR A 83 16.68 -3.68 -2.27
C TYR A 83 16.97 -3.26 -0.82
N THR A 84 16.51 -2.09 -0.36
CA THR A 84 16.82 -1.59 1.00
C THR A 84 15.70 -1.75 2.01
N ASN A 85 14.44 -1.86 1.58
CA ASN A 85 13.25 -1.99 2.42
C ASN A 85 13.16 -0.97 3.59
N SER A 86 13.70 0.25 3.40
CA SER A 86 13.76 1.30 4.41
C SER A 86 12.45 2.09 4.52
N ASP A 87 12.03 2.41 5.75
CA ASP A 87 10.84 3.22 6.00
C ASP A 87 10.99 4.68 5.53
N SER A 88 12.20 5.24 5.55
CA SER A 88 12.44 6.59 5.00
C SER A 88 12.21 6.65 3.49
N ILE A 89 12.53 5.56 2.78
CA ILE A 89 12.30 5.43 1.33
C ILE A 89 10.82 5.14 1.05
N ARG A 90 10.11 4.42 1.94
CA ARG A 90 8.64 4.25 1.85
C ARG A 90 7.91 5.59 1.88
N VAL A 91 8.25 6.46 2.81
CA VAL A 91 7.61 7.78 2.92
C VAL A 91 7.86 8.59 1.64
N LYS A 92 9.10 8.58 1.14
CA LYS A 92 9.48 9.26 -0.11
C LYS A 92 8.76 8.69 -1.34
N PHE A 93 8.50 7.38 -1.38
CA PHE A 93 7.76 6.72 -2.45
C PHE A 93 6.25 7.00 -2.41
N ASN A 94 5.65 7.07 -1.22
CA ASN A 94 4.21 7.24 -1.07
C ASN A 94 3.72 8.58 -1.64
N LYS A 95 4.51 9.65 -1.50
CA LYS A 95 4.15 11.00 -1.98
C LYS A 95 3.93 11.07 -3.51
N PRO A 96 4.91 10.76 -4.37
CA PRO A 96 4.71 10.81 -5.82
C PRO A 96 3.68 9.76 -6.29
N ASN A 97 3.60 8.59 -5.64
CA ASN A 97 2.58 7.58 -5.96
C ASN A 97 1.14 8.08 -5.67
N ALA A 98 0.95 8.83 -4.58
CA ALA A 98 -0.35 9.44 -4.28
C ALA A 98 -0.70 10.54 -5.29
N GLU A 99 0.27 11.36 -5.67
CA GLU A 99 0.10 12.44 -6.65
C GLU A 99 -0.27 11.89 -8.04
N ILE A 100 0.40 10.83 -8.49
CA ILE A 100 0.05 10.08 -9.70
C ILE A 100 -1.41 9.62 -9.67
N LYS A 101 -1.86 9.00 -8.57
CA LYS A 101 -3.25 8.55 -8.42
C LYS A 101 -4.25 9.70 -8.45
N HIS A 102 -3.90 10.83 -7.83
CA HIS A 102 -4.75 12.02 -7.81
C HIS A 102 -4.91 12.61 -9.21
N LEU A 103 -3.81 12.81 -9.93
CA LEU A 103 -3.82 13.33 -11.30
C LEU A 103 -4.58 12.40 -12.26
N TYR A 104 -4.43 11.09 -12.09
CA TYR A 104 -5.20 10.10 -12.85
C TYR A 104 -6.70 10.24 -12.62
N ALA A 105 -7.12 10.29 -11.36
CA ALA A 105 -8.53 10.42 -11.00
C ALA A 105 -9.11 11.73 -11.53
N ALA A 106 -8.35 12.83 -11.44
CA ALA A 106 -8.75 14.13 -11.99
C ALA A 106 -8.93 14.07 -13.52
N LYS A 107 -7.97 13.47 -14.24
CA LYS A 107 -8.05 13.32 -15.70
C LYS A 107 -9.22 12.44 -16.14
N ASN A 108 -9.45 11.32 -15.45
CA ASN A 108 -10.60 10.47 -15.72
C ASN A 108 -11.94 11.19 -15.46
N ARG A 109 -12.03 11.98 -14.37
CA ARG A 109 -13.22 12.81 -14.11
C ARG A 109 -13.43 13.85 -15.20
N ALA A 110 -12.37 14.54 -15.63
CA ALA A 110 -12.46 15.54 -16.69
C ALA A 110 -12.93 14.91 -18.03
N SER A 111 -12.35 13.77 -18.40
CA SER A 111 -12.77 13.02 -19.59
C SER A 111 -14.22 12.54 -19.51
N TRP A 112 -14.65 12.08 -18.33
CA TRP A 112 -16.06 11.71 -18.10
C TRP A 112 -17.00 12.90 -18.24
N HIS A 113 -16.66 14.05 -17.64
CA HIS A 113 -17.44 15.28 -17.78
C HIS A 113 -17.56 15.74 -19.23
N GLU A 114 -16.48 15.65 -20.01
CA GLU A 114 -16.49 15.98 -21.44
C GLU A 114 -17.44 15.07 -22.23
N ILE A 115 -17.42 13.77 -21.95
CA ILE A 115 -18.34 12.80 -22.57
C ILE A 115 -19.79 13.13 -22.22
N CYS A 116 -20.10 13.33 -20.93
CA CYS A 116 -21.44 13.70 -20.48
C CYS A 116 -21.92 15.00 -21.14
N SER A 117 -21.07 16.04 -21.18
CA SER A 117 -21.41 17.32 -21.80
C SER A 117 -21.72 17.18 -23.30
N LYS A 118 -21.00 16.32 -24.03
CA LYS A 118 -21.28 16.04 -25.45
C LYS A 118 -22.55 15.24 -25.67
N ILE A 119 -22.93 14.39 -24.72
CA ILE A 119 -24.20 13.64 -24.75
C ILE A 119 -25.37 14.61 -24.47
N ASP A 120 -25.27 15.42 -23.43
CA ASP A 120 -26.30 16.39 -23.03
C ASP A 120 -26.52 17.47 -24.09
N ALA A 121 -25.48 17.87 -24.83
CA ALA A 121 -25.58 18.83 -25.94
C ALA A 121 -26.45 18.34 -27.11
N LYS A 122 -26.73 17.03 -27.22
CA LYS A 122 -27.60 16.46 -28.26
C LYS A 122 -29.07 16.32 -27.86
N THR A 123 -29.47 16.78 -26.67
CA THR A 123 -30.88 16.78 -26.25
C THR A 123 -31.72 17.95 -26.79
N ASN A 124 -31.41 18.44 -27.99
CA ASN A 124 -32.42 19.17 -28.78
C ASN A 124 -33.23 18.12 -29.54
N ASN A 125 -34.21 17.53 -28.84
CA ASN A 125 -35.38 16.95 -29.49
C ASN A 125 -36.11 18.10 -30.20
N SER A 126 -35.68 18.39 -31.43
CA SER A 126 -36.50 19.07 -32.43
C SER A 126 -37.73 18.19 -32.67
N LYS A 127 -38.76 18.40 -31.85
CA LYS A 127 -40.14 18.05 -32.23
C LYS A 127 -40.55 19.07 -33.30
N SER A 128 -40.23 18.74 -34.55
CA SER A 128 -41.01 19.18 -35.70
C SER A 128 -42.41 18.57 -35.65
#